data_AF-G3H219-F1
#
_entry.id   AF-G3H219-F1
#
_cell.length_a   1.000
_cell.length_b   1.000
_cell.length_c   1.000
_cell.angle_alpha   90.00
_cell.angle_beta   90.00
_cell.angle_gamma   90.00
#
_symmetry.space_group_name_H-M   'P 1'
#
loop_
_entity.id
_entity.type
_entity.pdbx_description
1 polymer ?
#
loop_
_entity_poly.entity_id
_entity_poly.type
_entity_poly.pdbx_seq_one_letter_code
_entity_poly.pdbx_strand_id
1 'polypeptide(L)'
;MCRKKPSQDEWGKTPEAREVALALEKNLNQALLDLHSLGSSRIDPHLCDFLESHFLNEEVKLIKKMGNHLTNIHRVAGPQPAQTGVPQPSLGKYLFERLTLKLD
;
A
#
# COMPACT_ATOMS: atom_id res chain seq x y z
N MET A 1 -4.53 -6.75 24.75
CA MET A 1 -4.29 -7.39 23.45
C MET A 1 -2.79 -7.34 23.17
N CYS A 2 -2.12 -8.48 23.00
CA CYS A 2 -0.69 -8.50 22.67
C CYS A 2 -0.51 -8.16 21.18
N ARG A 3 0.22 -7.09 20.88
CA ARG A 3 0.56 -6.71 19.51
C ARG A 3 1.50 -7.78 18.94
N LYS A 4 1.11 -8.43 17.84
CA LYS A 4 2.02 -9.33 17.13
C LYS A 4 3.22 -8.55 16.59
N LYS A 5 4.42 -9.12 16.71
CA LYS A 5 5.63 -8.55 16.12
C LYS A 5 5.45 -8.50 14.59
N PRO A 6 5.89 -7.43 13.91
CA PRO A 6 5.93 -7.40 12.45
C PRO A 6 6.73 -8.56 11.88
N SER A 7 6.47 -8.93 10.63
CA SER A 7 7.18 -10.03 9.96
C SER A 7 8.65 -9.72 9.68
N GLN A 8 9.04 -8.44 9.67
CA GLN A 8 10.39 -7.97 9.33
C GLN A 8 10.73 -6.75 10.19
N ASP A 9 12.00 -6.66 10.61
CA ASP A 9 12.52 -5.50 11.37
C ASP A 9 13.10 -4.42 10.42
N GLU A 10 13.45 -4.77 9.17
CA GLU A 10 13.91 -3.87 8.12
C GLU A 10 13.05 -4.02 6.85
N TRP A 11 12.73 -2.91 6.16
CA TRP A 11 11.77 -2.88 5.04
C TRP A 11 12.39 -2.50 3.68
N GLY A 12 13.71 -2.43 3.58
CA GLY A 12 14.40 -2.03 2.35
C GLY A 12 14.34 -0.53 2.06
N LYS A 13 14.48 -0.13 0.79
CA LYS A 13 14.35 1.27 0.37
C LYS A 13 12.86 1.58 0.11
N THR A 14 12.56 2.85 -0.17
CA THR A 14 11.20 3.35 -0.36
C THR A 14 10.30 2.51 -1.30
N PRO A 15 10.76 2.01 -2.48
CA PRO A 15 9.90 1.17 -3.33
C PRO A 15 9.60 -0.19 -2.71
N GLU A 16 10.60 -0.89 -2.14
CA GLU A 16 10.42 -2.22 -1.55
C GLU A 16 9.46 -2.17 -0.36
N ALA A 17 9.61 -1.17 0.53
CA ALA A 17 8.72 -0.98 1.66
C ALA A 17 7.25 -0.74 1.22
N ARG A 18 7.05 -0.01 0.11
CA ARG A 18 5.71 0.26 -0.43
C ARG A 18 5.10 -0.93 -1.14
N GLU A 19 5.90 -1.78 -1.79
CA GLU A 19 5.44 -3.05 -2.36
C GLU A 19 4.94 -3.99 -1.27
N VAL A 20 5.68 -4.10 -0.17
CA VAL A 20 5.25 -4.91 0.97
C VAL A 20 3.96 -4.35 1.61
N ALA A 21 3.86 -3.03 1.78
CA ALA A 21 2.65 -2.41 2.29
C ALA A 21 1.46 -2.64 1.34
N LEU A 22 1.63 -2.49 0.02
CA LEU A 22 0.57 -2.75 -0.95
C LEU A 22 0.11 -4.21 -0.93
N ALA A 23 1.03 -5.16 -0.75
CA ALA A 23 0.69 -6.57 -0.59
C ALA A 23 -0.13 -6.82 0.69
N LEU A 24 0.21 -6.12 1.78
CA LEU A 24 -0.54 -6.19 3.03
C LEU A 24 -1.98 -5.67 2.85
N GLU A 25 -2.17 -4.50 2.24
CA GLU A 25 -3.52 -3.95 1.99
C GLU A 25 -4.35 -4.87 1.09
N LYS A 26 -3.75 -5.47 0.05
CA LYS A 26 -4.46 -6.45 -0.79
C LYS A 26 -4.91 -7.68 0.01
N ASN A 27 -4.07 -8.17 0.91
CA ASN A 27 -4.43 -9.30 1.78
C ASN A 27 -5.54 -8.92 2.77
N LEU A 28 -5.51 -7.69 3.31
CA LEU A 28 -6.55 -7.17 4.19
C LEU A 28 -7.88 -7.05 3.43
N ASN A 29 -7.87 -6.47 2.23
CA ASN A 29 -9.05 -6.39 1.37
C ASN A 29 -9.64 -7.76 1.05
N GLN A 30 -8.81 -8.77 0.74
CA GLN A 30 -9.29 -10.13 0.54
C GLN A 30 -9.95 -10.71 1.79
N ALA A 31 -9.34 -10.52 2.96
CA ALA A 31 -9.94 -10.99 4.22
C ALA A 31 -11.29 -10.31 4.52
N LEU A 32 -11.45 -9.03 4.15
CA LEU A 32 -12.71 -8.31 4.25
C LEU A 32 -13.77 -8.83 3.28
N LEU A 33 -13.39 -9.16 2.05
CA LEU A 33 -14.30 -9.79 1.06
C LEU A 33 -14.73 -11.19 1.50
N ASP A 34 -13.82 -11.98 2.09
CA ASP A 34 -14.14 -13.30 2.64
C ASP A 34 -15.11 -13.18 3.82
N LEU A 35 -14.91 -12.20 4.70
CA LEU A 35 -15.82 -11.91 5.82
C LEU A 35 -17.19 -11.44 5.33
N HIS A 36 -17.23 -10.58 4.30
CA HIS A 36 -18.48 -10.14 3.68
C HIS A 36 -19.25 -11.31 3.04
N SER A 37 -18.54 -12.19 2.34
CA SER A 37 -19.11 -13.41 1.76
C SER A 37 -19.68 -14.33 2.85
N LEU A 38 -18.98 -14.45 3.99
CA LEU A 38 -19.47 -15.19 5.15
C LEU A 38 -20.74 -14.54 5.73
N GLY A 39 -20.74 -13.21 5.94
CA GLY A 39 -21.92 -12.46 6.41
C GLY A 39 -23.13 -12.67 5.50
N SER A 40 -22.92 -12.61 4.19
CA SER A 40 -23.94 -12.87 3.17
C SER A 40 -24.49 -14.30 3.27
N SER A 41 -23.62 -15.31 3.43
CA SER A 41 -24.03 -16.71 3.60
C SER A 41 -24.81 -16.98 4.89
N ARG A 42 -24.59 -16.15 5.91
CA ARG A 42 -25.29 -16.19 7.20
C ARG A 42 -26.52 -15.30 7.26
N ILE A 43 -26.84 -14.61 6.16
CA ILE A 43 -27.98 -13.70 6.05
C ILE A 43 -27.88 -12.59 7.12
N ASP A 44 -26.67 -12.03 7.28
CA ASP A 44 -26.41 -10.87 8.13
C ASP A 44 -26.24 -9.60 7.29
N PRO A 45 -27.33 -8.92 6.92
CA PRO A 45 -27.26 -7.71 6.08
C PRO A 45 -26.58 -6.54 6.81
N HIS A 46 -26.62 -6.51 8.15
CA HIS A 46 -26.00 -5.43 8.91
C HIS A 46 -24.47 -5.54 8.86
N LEU A 47 -23.92 -6.75 8.99
CA LEU A 47 -22.49 -6.98 8.82
C LEU A 47 -22.03 -6.60 7.40
N CYS A 48 -22.76 -7.02 6.36
CA CYS A 48 -22.41 -6.69 4.99
C CYS A 48 -22.39 -5.18 4.74
N ASP A 49 -23.44 -4.46 5.15
CA ASP A 49 -23.54 -3.00 5.01
C ASP A 49 -22.41 -2.28 5.77
N PHE A 50 -22.08 -2.75 6.98
CA PHE A 50 -20.97 -2.22 7.76
C PHE A 50 -19.62 -2.35 7.04
N LEU A 51 -19.33 -3.53 6.47
CA LEU A 51 -18.08 -3.78 5.74
C LEU A 51 -17.99 -2.95 4.46
N GLU A 52 -19.10 -2.83 3.71
CA GLU A 52 -19.18 -2.02 2.49
C GLU A 52 -18.96 -0.53 2.77
N SER A 53 -19.67 0.00 3.77
CA SER A 53 -19.70 1.43 4.09
C SER A 53 -18.41 1.94 4.71
N HIS A 54 -17.75 1.12 5.54
CA HIS A 54 -16.61 1.58 6.34
C HIS A 54 -15.25 1.06 5.87
N PHE A 55 -15.18 -0.08 5.19
CA PHE A 55 -13.89 -0.73 4.90
C PHE A 55 -13.67 -0.94 3.41
N LEU A 56 -14.56 -1.65 2.71
CA LEU A 56 -14.31 -2.11 1.34
C LEU A 56 -14.06 -0.95 0.36
N ASN A 57 -14.82 0.15 0.48
CA ASN A 57 -14.63 1.32 -0.37
C ASN A 57 -13.29 2.03 -0.10
N GLU A 58 -12.89 2.15 1.17
CA GLU A 58 -11.65 2.81 1.56
C GLU A 58 -10.42 1.98 1.18
N GLU A 59 -10.48 0.67 1.35
CA GLU A 59 -9.43 -0.26 0.92
C GLU A 59 -9.16 -0.18 -0.58
N VAL A 60 -10.21 -0.17 -1.41
CA VAL A 60 -10.05 -0.06 -2.88
C VAL A 60 -9.40 1.26 -3.27
N LYS A 61 -9.78 2.37 -2.62
CA LYS A 61 -9.16 3.69 -2.84
C LYS A 61 -7.69 3.69 -2.42
N LEU A 62 -7.38 3.11 -1.26
CA LEU A 62 -6.02 3.03 -0.72
C LEU A 62 -5.11 2.20 -1.63
N ILE A 63 -5.54 0.98 -2.01
CA ILE A 63 -4.81 0.10 -2.92
C ILE A 63 -4.52 0.80 -4.25
N LYS A 64 -5.52 1.50 -4.81
CA LYS A 64 -5.34 2.26 -6.06
C LYS A 64 -4.33 3.39 -5.90
N LYS A 65 -4.42 4.18 -4.83
CA LYS A 65 -3.49 5.27 -4.51
C LYS A 65 -2.06 4.75 -4.39
N MET A 66 -1.87 3.67 -3.63
CA MET A 66 -0.57 3.03 -3.43
C MET A 66 0.00 2.44 -4.73
N GLY A 67 -0.84 1.82 -5.56
CA GLY A 67 -0.43 1.33 -6.88
C GLY A 67 0.05 2.47 -7.79
N ASN A 68 -0.70 3.58 -7.84
CA ASN A 68 -0.30 4.76 -8.62
C ASN A 68 1.04 5.33 -8.14
N HIS A 69 1.25 5.39 -6.84
CA HIS A 69 2.50 5.84 -6.24
C HIS A 69 3.67 4.94 -6.63
N LEU A 70 3.47 3.62 -6.61
CA LEU A 70 4.51 2.67 -6.98
C LEU A 70 4.89 2.80 -8.46
N THR A 71 3.90 2.92 -9.36
CA THR A 71 4.12 3.19 -10.79
C THR A 71 4.88 4.49 -11.00
N ASN A 72 4.55 5.54 -10.25
CA ASN A 72 5.28 6.80 -10.30
C ASN A 72 6.73 6.66 -9.84
N ILE A 73 6.99 5.95 -8.73
CA ILE A 73 8.35 5.69 -8.24
C ILE A 73 9.16 4.93 -9.30
N HIS A 74 8.63 3.84 -9.85
CA HIS A 74 9.31 3.05 -10.88
C HIS A 74 9.61 3.87 -12.14
N ARG A 75 8.68 4.75 -12.55
CA ARG A 75 8.88 5.66 -13.69
C ARG A 75 9.98 6.70 -13.45
N VAL A 76 10.04 7.28 -12.25
CA VAL A 76 11.03 8.34 -11.94
C VAL A 76 12.39 7.78 -11.49
N ALA A 77 12.44 6.50 -11.15
CA ALA A 77 13.66 5.76 -10.80
C ALA A 77 14.40 5.20 -12.03
N GLY A 78 14.24 5.81 -13.23
CA GLY A 78 14.87 5.40 -14.50
C GLY A 78 16.37 5.07 -14.39
N PRO A 79 16.97 4.43 -15.42
CA PRO A 79 18.28 3.80 -15.33
C PRO A 79 19.31 4.75 -14.71
N GLN A 80 19.82 4.36 -13.53
CA GLN A 80 20.91 5.06 -12.86
C GLN A 80 22.06 5.19 -13.88
N PRO A 81 22.58 6.41 -14.16
CA PRO A 81 23.88 6.51 -14.79
C PRO A 81 24.86 5.84 -13.84
N ALA A 82 25.32 4.65 -14.21
CA ALA A 82 26.42 3.98 -13.54
C ALA A 82 27.62 4.90 -13.69
N GLN A 83 27.88 5.79 -12.72
CA GLN A 83 29.08 6.61 -12.51
C GLN A 83 28.71 7.79 -11.59
N THR A 84 28.67 7.57 -10.28
CA THR A 84 29.10 8.56 -9.27
C THR A 84 29.03 7.86 -7.92
N GLY A 85 30.16 7.79 -7.20
CA GLY A 85 30.33 7.07 -5.94
C GLY A 85 29.60 7.68 -4.73
N VAL A 86 28.47 8.36 -4.97
CA VAL A 86 27.63 8.94 -3.92
C VAL A 86 26.20 8.41 -4.11
N PRO A 87 25.63 7.67 -3.15
CA PRO A 87 24.23 7.25 -3.22
C PRO A 87 23.32 8.46 -2.95
N GLN A 88 23.13 9.30 -3.94
CA GLN A 88 22.12 10.36 -3.93
C GLN A 88 20.78 9.79 -4.42
N PRO A 89 19.65 10.10 -3.74
CA PRO A 89 18.33 9.85 -4.31
C PRO A 89 18.26 10.50 -5.70
N SER A 90 17.76 9.79 -6.71
CA SER A 90 17.52 10.44 -8.02
C SER A 90 16.60 11.64 -7.82
N LEU A 91 16.78 12.69 -8.63
CA LEU A 91 15.91 13.89 -8.57
C LEU A 91 14.43 13.51 -8.63
N GLY A 92 14.10 12.48 -9.41
CA GLY A 92 12.78 11.87 -9.47
C GLY A 92 12.26 11.35 -8.13
N LYS A 93 13.07 10.59 -7.38
CA LYS A 93 12.72 10.07 -6.06
C LYS A 93 12.52 11.19 -5.04
N TYR A 94 13.41 12.19 -5.04
CA TYR A 94 13.31 13.34 -4.15
C TYR A 94 12.04 14.18 -4.40
N LEU A 95 11.69 14.40 -5.67
CA LEU A 95 10.47 15.11 -6.05
C LEU A 95 9.21 14.32 -5.65
N PHE A 96 9.22 12.99 -5.80
CA PHE A 96 8.12 12.14 -5.34
C PHE A 96 7.92 12.22 -3.81
N GLU A 97 8.99 12.13 -3.03
CA GLU A 97 8.94 12.27 -1.57
C GLU A 97 8.43 13.66 -1.14
N ARG A 98 8.81 14.73 -1.84
CA ARG A 98 8.38 16.09 -1.50
C ARG A 98 6.98 16.47 -1.96
N LEU A 99 6.57 16.03 -3.15
CA LEU A 99 5.34 16.51 -3.78
C LEU A 99 4.19 15.52 -3.65
N THR A 100 4.47 14.22 -3.49
CA THR A 100 3.41 13.21 -3.37
C THR A 100 3.21 12.82 -1.92
N LEU A 101 4.27 12.49 -1.19
CA LEU A 101 4.13 11.97 0.18
C LEU A 101 3.88 13.04 1.25
N LYS A 102 4.22 14.32 0.99
CA LYS A 102 3.98 15.42 1.95
C LYS A 102 2.67 16.16 1.74
N LEU A 103 2.02 15.97 0.59
CA LEU A 103 0.74 16.61 0.26
C LEU A 103 -0.45 15.67 0.46
N ASP A 104 -0.17 14.42 0.83
CA ASP A 104 -1.12 13.42 1.31
C ASP A 104 -1.16 13.38 2.84
#